data_AF-A0A5P2AW85-F1
#
_entry.id   AF-A0A5P2AW85-F1
#
_cell.length_a   1.000
_cell.length_b   1.000
_cell.length_c   1.000
_cell.angle_alpha   90.00
_cell.angle_beta   90.00
_cell.angle_gamma   90.00
#
_symmetry.space_group_name_H-M   'P 1'
#
loop_
_entity.id
_entity.type
_entity.pdbx_description
1 polymer ?
#
loop_
_entity_poly.entity_id
_entity_poly.type
_entity_poly.pdbx_seq_one_letter_code
_entity_poly.pdbx_strand_id
1 'polypeptide(L)'
;MSAREHVTVSGPDPAPRRRQQPEPTGYVSQTVRRYAEARAVAVAEASADRYRTPGTREELLAMCSADQSRTYLDHRETYDRLMYGAAAP
;
A
#
# COMPACT_ATOMS: atom_id res chain seq x y z
N MET A 1 -16.95 -37.17 -56.20
CA MET A 1 -17.50 -37.81 -54.98
C MET A 1 -16.91 -37.10 -53.77
N SER A 2 -17.73 -36.90 -52.72
CA SER A 2 -17.39 -36.35 -51.39
C SER A 2 -16.10 -36.99 -50.81
N ALA A 3 -15.30 -36.42 -49.90
CA ALA A 3 -15.69 -35.66 -48.71
C ALA A 3 -14.50 -34.88 -48.09
N ARG A 4 -14.88 -33.95 -47.20
CA ARG A 4 -14.11 -33.22 -46.17
C ARG A 4 -12.93 -33.99 -45.56
N GLU A 5 -11.79 -33.33 -45.43
CA GLU A 5 -10.87 -33.52 -44.29
C GLU A 5 -10.34 -32.17 -43.81
N HIS A 6 -10.13 -32.08 -42.50
CA HIS A 6 -10.25 -30.88 -41.68
C HIS A 6 -8.96 -30.06 -41.57
N VAL A 7 -9.12 -28.73 -41.44
CA VAL A 7 -8.09 -27.82 -40.93
C VAL A 7 -7.86 -28.11 -39.44
N THR A 8 -6.61 -28.40 -39.05
CA THR A 8 -6.12 -28.03 -37.72
C THR A 8 -4.65 -27.63 -37.82
N VAL A 9 -4.43 -26.33 -37.77
CA VAL A 9 -3.15 -25.71 -37.40
C VAL A 9 -2.81 -26.20 -35.99
N SER A 10 -1.78 -27.02 -35.86
CA SER A 10 -1.16 -27.30 -34.56
C SER A 10 -0.49 -26.01 -34.08
N GLY A 11 -1.15 -25.32 -33.15
CA GLY A 11 -0.59 -24.14 -32.48
C GLY A 11 0.71 -24.47 -31.72
N PRO A 12 1.51 -23.45 -31.40
CA PRO A 12 2.69 -23.64 -30.57
C PRO A 12 2.26 -24.10 -29.18
N ASP A 13 2.75 -25.25 -28.75
CA ASP A 13 2.65 -25.73 -27.37
C ASP A 13 3.20 -24.64 -26.44
N PRO A 14 2.37 -23.95 -25.63
CA PRO A 14 2.89 -23.05 -24.64
C PRO A 14 3.33 -23.92 -23.46
N ALA A 15 4.58 -24.39 -23.52
CA ALA A 15 5.24 -25.00 -22.37
C ALA A 15 4.95 -24.12 -21.14
N PRO A 16 4.47 -24.70 -20.02
CA PRO A 16 4.12 -23.90 -18.86
C PRO A 16 5.37 -23.20 -18.37
N ARG A 17 5.44 -21.88 -18.58
CA ARG A 17 6.45 -21.03 -17.97
C ARG A 17 6.32 -21.26 -16.47
N ARG A 18 7.21 -22.09 -15.91
CA ARG A 18 7.41 -22.18 -14.48
C ARG A 18 7.50 -20.74 -13.99
N ARG A 19 6.49 -20.29 -13.26
CA ARG A 19 6.61 -19.10 -12.42
C ARG A 19 7.82 -19.40 -11.55
N GLN A 20 8.98 -18.86 -11.89
CA GLN A 20 10.12 -18.80 -10.99
C GLN A 20 9.58 -18.01 -9.81
N GLN A 21 9.05 -18.72 -8.82
CA GLN A 21 8.97 -18.17 -7.48
C GLN A 21 10.41 -17.76 -7.14
N PRO A 22 10.63 -16.55 -6.63
CA PRO A 22 11.94 -16.19 -6.15
C PRO A 22 12.33 -17.25 -5.12
N GLU A 23 13.41 -18.00 -5.39
CA GLU A 23 13.92 -18.93 -4.39
C GLU A 23 14.17 -18.13 -3.11
N PRO A 24 13.69 -18.58 -1.94
CA PRO A 24 13.90 -17.86 -0.71
C PRO A 24 15.41 -17.85 -0.42
N THR A 25 16.02 -16.71 -0.72
CA THR A 25 17.42 -16.36 -0.53
C THR A 25 17.91 -16.67 0.88
N GLY A 26 18.88 -17.57 0.98
CA GLY A 26 19.89 -17.67 2.05
C GLY A 26 19.39 -17.98 3.47
N TYR A 27 20.18 -18.72 4.25
CA TYR A 27 19.93 -18.81 5.68
C TYR A 27 20.13 -17.43 6.33
N VAL A 28 19.04 -16.78 6.70
CA VAL A 28 19.05 -15.53 7.46
C VAL A 28 19.03 -15.87 8.95
N SER A 29 19.92 -15.25 9.73
CA SER A 29 19.93 -15.47 11.18
C SER A 29 18.59 -15.08 11.81
N GLN A 30 18.17 -15.81 12.85
CA GLN A 30 16.88 -15.58 13.51
C GLN A 30 16.70 -14.13 13.98
N THR A 31 17.78 -13.48 14.40
CA THR A 31 17.79 -12.07 14.80
C THR A 31 17.45 -11.14 13.65
N VAL A 32 18.07 -11.35 12.47
CA VAL A 32 17.79 -10.52 11.28
C VAL A 32 16.37 -10.74 10.80
N ARG A 33 15.86 -11.97 10.86
CA ARG A 33 14.47 -12.28 10.54
C ARG A 33 13.49 -11.52 11.45
N ARG A 34 13.69 -11.60 12.78
CA ARG A 34 12.85 -10.88 13.76
C ARG A 34 12.92 -9.37 13.58
N TYR A 35 14.09 -8.83 13.28
CA TYR A 35 14.24 -7.40 13.00
C TYR A 35 13.47 -6.99 11.75
N ALA A 36 13.56 -7.76 10.66
CA ALA A 36 12.83 -7.49 9.42
C ALA A 36 11.32 -7.56 9.63
N GLU A 37 10.83 -8.56 10.38
CA GLU A 37 9.42 -8.68 10.77
C GLU A 37 8.95 -7.45 11.56
N ALA A 38 9.71 -7.01 12.58
CA ALA A 38 9.39 -5.81 13.36
C ALA A 38 9.39 -4.53 12.51
N ARG A 39 10.35 -4.40 11.59
CA ARG A 39 10.41 -3.28 10.64
C ARG A 39 9.21 -3.27 9.69
N ALA A 40 8.80 -4.44 9.21
CA ALA A 40 7.65 -4.56 8.32
C ALA A 40 6.35 -4.17 9.02
N VAL A 41 6.15 -4.60 10.28
CA VAL A 41 5.01 -4.20 11.10
C VAL A 41 5.00 -2.69 11.32
N ALA A 42 6.12 -2.09 11.75
CA ALA A 42 6.21 -0.65 11.97
C ALA A 42 5.93 0.17 10.70
N VAL A 43 6.39 -0.31 9.53
CA VAL A 43 6.10 0.35 8.24
C VAL A 43 4.63 0.18 7.85
N ALA A 44 4.04 -0.99 8.09
CA ALA A 44 2.62 -1.24 7.84
C ALA A 44 1.73 -0.37 8.73
N GLU A 45 2.03 -0.29 10.03
CA GLU A 45 1.35 0.59 10.99
C GLU A 45 1.49 2.06 10.60
N ALA A 46 2.70 2.52 10.25
CA ALA A 46 2.92 3.89 9.78
C ALA A 46 2.19 4.19 8.46
N SER A 47 1.99 3.18 7.61
CA SER A 47 1.22 3.33 6.37
C SER A 47 -0.29 3.37 6.62
N ALA A 48 -0.78 2.69 7.65
CA ALA A 48 -2.17 2.75 8.08
C ALA A 48 -2.51 4.10 8.74
N ASP A 49 -1.56 4.67 9.48
CA ASP A 49 -1.73 5.96 10.18
C ASP A 49 -1.69 7.18 9.22
N ARG A 50 -1.20 6.99 7.98
CA ARG A 50 -1.07 8.05 6.96
C ARG A 50 -2.41 8.69 6.52
N TYR A 51 -3.53 8.07 6.86
CA TYR A 51 -4.87 8.59 6.56
C TYR A 51 -5.67 8.97 7.81
N ARG A 52 -5.03 8.97 8.98
CA ARG A 52 -5.71 9.31 10.22
C ARG A 52 -5.97 10.82 10.27
N THR A 53 -7.24 11.19 10.37
CA THR A 53 -7.64 12.57 10.65
C THR A 53 -7.30 12.91 12.11
N PRO A 54 -6.62 14.04 12.38
CA PRO A 54 -6.27 14.42 13.75
C PRO A 54 -7.53 14.76 14.56
N GLY A 55 -7.54 14.35 15.83
CA GLY A 55 -8.63 14.64 16.77
C GLY A 55 -8.41 15.91 17.59
N THR A 56 -7.15 16.30 17.78
CA THR A 56 -6.76 17.48 18.55
C THR A 56 -5.84 18.40 17.75
N ARG A 57 -5.69 19.64 18.22
CA ARG A 57 -4.81 20.63 17.61
C ARG A 57 -3.34 20.22 17.77
N GLU A 58 -2.99 19.67 18.92
CA GLU A 58 -1.64 19.20 19.23
C GLU A 58 -1.25 18.03 18.32
N GLU A 59 -2.18 17.10 18.06
CA GLU A 59 -1.99 16.02 17.09
C GLU A 59 -1.73 16.58 15.69
N LEU A 60 -2.55 17.52 15.22
CA LEU A 60 -2.36 18.17 13.92
C LEU A 60 -1.00 18.86 13.80
N LEU A 61 -0.57 19.59 14.83
CA LEU A 61 0.73 20.29 14.83
C LEU A 61 1.93 19.34 14.94
N ALA A 62 1.75 18.16 15.54
CA ALA A 62 2.78 17.12 15.61
C ALA A 62 2.98 16.36 14.29
N MET A 63 2.00 16.41 13.37
CA MET A 63 2.10 15.81 12.04
C MET A 63 3.12 16.54 11.16
N CYS A 64 3.60 15.87 10.11
CA CYS A 64 4.45 16.53 9.12
C CYS A 64 3.65 17.54 8.28
N SER A 65 4.34 18.50 7.64
CA SER A 65 3.70 19.58 6.87
C SER A 65 2.85 19.07 5.70
N ALA A 66 3.22 17.94 5.09
CA ALA A 66 2.45 17.33 4.02
C ALA A 66 1.10 16.82 4.51
N ASP A 67 1.05 16.18 5.69
CA ASP A 67 -0.18 15.65 6.26
C ASP A 67 -1.08 16.76 6.84
N GLN A 68 -0.48 17.83 7.36
CA GLN A 68 -1.22 19.05 7.74
C GLN A 68 -1.91 19.68 6.53
N SER A 69 -1.17 19.83 5.42
CA SER A 69 -1.70 20.37 4.16
C SER A 69 -2.81 19.49 3.61
N ARG A 70 -2.63 18.17 3.70
CA ARG A 70 -3.66 17.21 3.32
C ARG A 70 -4.92 17.35 4.17
N THR A 71 -4.77 17.48 5.49
CA THR A 71 -5.91 17.68 6.39
C THR A 71 -6.68 18.96 6.03
N TYR A 72 -5.97 20.03 5.65
CA TYR A 72 -6.61 21.25 5.15
C TYR A 72 -7.38 21.04 3.84
N LEU A 73 -6.80 20.30 2.88
CA LEU A 73 -7.40 20.07 1.57
C LEU A 73 -8.56 19.07 1.59
N ASP A 74 -8.40 17.95 2.28
CA ASP A 74 -9.36 16.83 2.29
C ASP A 74 -10.40 16.96 3.42
N HIS A 75 -10.05 17.63 4.53
CA HIS A 75 -10.87 17.73 5.75
C HIS A 75 -10.89 19.16 6.31
N ARG A 76 -11.17 20.14 5.45
CA ARG A 76 -11.13 21.57 5.78
C ARG A 76 -11.90 21.93 7.05
N GLU A 77 -13.13 21.43 7.23
CA GLU A 77 -13.92 21.67 8.44
C GLU A 77 -13.21 21.19 9.72
N THR A 78 -12.52 20.06 9.65
CA THR A 78 -11.75 19.54 10.79
C THR A 78 -10.53 20.41 11.04
N TYR A 79 -9.80 20.78 10.00
CA TYR A 79 -8.65 21.67 10.12
C TYR A 79 -9.05 23.02 10.72
N ASP A 80 -10.08 23.66 10.17
CA ASP A 80 -10.55 24.97 10.61
C ASP A 80 -11.06 24.93 12.06
N ARG A 81 -11.81 23.87 12.43
CA ARG A 81 -12.23 23.64 13.81
C ARG A 81 -11.05 23.48 14.77
N LEU A 82 -10.00 22.75 14.38
CA LEU A 82 -8.83 22.51 15.22
C LEU A 82 -7.92 23.73 15.34
N MET A 83 -7.80 24.54 14.28
CA MET A 83 -6.91 25.70 14.24
C MET A 83 -7.55 26.99 14.78
N TYR A 84 -8.85 27.19 14.52
CA TYR A 84 -9.55 28.44 14.81
C TYR A 84 -10.71 28.28 15.81
N GLY A 85 -11.02 27.05 16.26
CA GLY A 85 -12.17 26.77 17.11
C GLY A 85 -13.49 26.80 16.32
N ALA A 86 -14.62 26.56 16.98
CA ALA A 86 -15.96 26.46 16.37
C ALA A 86 -16.52 27.79 15.79
N ALA A 87 -15.65 28.68 15.32
CA ALA A 87 -15.98 29.95 14.69
C ALA A 87 -15.18 30.10 13.40
N ALA A 88 -15.45 29.23 12.42
CA ALA A 88 -15.22 29.57 11.02
C ALA A 88 -16.62 29.87 10.42
N PRO A 89 -16.85 31.09 9.90
CA PRO A 89 -18.16 31.57 9.44
C PRO A 89 -18.70 30.85 8.19
#